data_AF-A0A356TL90-F1
#
_entry.id   AF-A0A356TL90-F1
#
_cell.length_a   1.000
_cell.length_b   1.000
_cell.length_c   1.000
_cell.angle_alpha   90.00
_cell.angle_beta   90.00
_cell.angle_gamma   90.00
#
_symmetry.space_group_name_H-M   'P 1'
#
loop_
_entity.id
_entity.type
_entity.pdbx_description
1 polymer ?
#
loop_
_entity_poly.entity_id
_entity_poly.type
_entity_poly.pdbx_seq_one_letter_code
_entity_poly.pdbx_strand_id
1 'polypeptide(L)'
;QREAEGEDPDFDVPNVFFLLFDANPEGPPPDFSDELRDAEAFADLEALKDYAIRLRDLALAQDADGLVAELEPKIRAYARAYAETEDFFRDDLRAGLATVFLPAGIEPFERDEVEPVSCCGDRIWWLRRPGGKALLQTAPAEDGSFKRFEILVAPRDGALKIVR
;
A
#
# COMPACT_ATOMS: atom_id res chain seq x y z
N GLN A 1 3.25 35.42 5.80
CA GLN A 1 3.47 35.04 4.38
C GLN A 1 4.70 34.15 4.36
N ARG A 2 4.51 32.84 4.17
CA ARG A 2 5.59 31.91 3.84
C ARG A 2 5.14 31.19 2.58
N GLU A 3 6.06 31.13 1.66
CA GLU A 3 5.91 30.87 0.24
C GLU A 3 5.59 29.41 -0.04
N ALA A 4 4.87 29.20 -1.13
CA ALA A 4 4.56 27.92 -1.71
C ALA A 4 5.86 27.24 -2.18
N GLU A 5 6.21 26.12 -1.56
CA GLU A 5 7.15 25.16 -2.14
C GLU A 5 6.38 24.34 -3.17
N GLY A 6 6.90 24.33 -4.40
CA GLY A 6 6.22 23.86 -5.59
C GLY A 6 5.88 22.38 -5.54
N GLU A 7 4.64 22.06 -5.94
CA GLU A 7 4.25 20.75 -6.44
C GLU A 7 5.18 20.37 -7.60
N ASP A 8 5.95 19.31 -7.42
CA ASP A 8 6.62 18.59 -8.50
C ASP A 8 5.52 17.81 -9.26
N PRO A 9 5.21 18.17 -10.53
CA PRO A 9 4.09 17.60 -11.26
C PRO A 9 4.25 16.11 -11.61
N ASP A 10 5.41 15.50 -11.32
CA ASP A 10 5.68 14.07 -11.55
C ASP A 10 5.31 13.16 -10.36
N PHE A 11 4.80 13.73 -9.27
CA PHE A 11 4.51 13.04 -8.00
C PHE A 11 3.03 13.05 -7.63
N ASP A 12 2.18 12.61 -8.56
CA ASP A 12 0.74 12.42 -8.31
C ASP A 12 0.49 11.08 -7.58
N VAL A 13 1.09 10.91 -6.40
CA VAL A 13 0.79 9.82 -5.47
C VAL A 13 -0.24 10.35 -4.47
N PRO A 14 -1.49 9.85 -4.45
CA PRO A 14 -2.49 10.32 -3.52
C PRO A 14 -1.98 10.21 -2.07
N ASN A 15 -1.87 11.35 -1.39
CA ASN A 15 -1.57 11.44 0.05
C ASN A 15 -2.75 10.99 0.93
N VAL A 16 -3.66 10.17 0.40
CA VAL A 16 -4.86 9.70 1.11
C VAL A 16 -4.59 8.32 1.71
N PHE A 17 -3.51 8.21 2.47
CA PHE A 17 -3.25 7.05 3.33
C PHE A 17 -3.58 7.42 4.77
N PHE A 18 -4.53 6.69 5.33
CA PHE A 18 -4.75 6.61 6.77
C PHE A 18 -4.69 5.13 7.11
N LEU A 19 -3.49 4.60 7.23
CA LEU A 19 -3.26 3.44 8.08
C LEU A 19 -2.87 3.96 9.46
N LEU A 20 -3.14 3.19 10.51
CA LEU A 20 -2.86 3.56 11.91
C LEU A 20 -1.40 4.05 12.18
N PHE A 21 -0.50 3.87 11.22
CA PHE A 21 0.94 4.15 11.27
C PHE A 21 1.36 5.55 10.78
N ASP A 22 0.49 6.28 10.08
CA ASP A 22 0.80 7.65 9.61
C ASP A 22 0.56 8.72 10.68
N ALA A 23 0.17 8.31 11.89
CA ALA A 23 -0.27 9.18 12.96
C ALA A 23 0.81 9.46 14.01
N ASN A 24 2.09 9.56 13.63
CA ASN A 24 3.08 10.17 14.52
C ASN A 24 3.29 11.66 14.14
N PRO A 25 2.65 12.61 14.85
CA PRO A 25 2.78 14.04 14.56
C PRO A 25 4.15 14.64 14.96
N GLU A 26 5.04 13.86 15.59
CA GLU A 26 6.30 14.38 16.16
C GLU A 26 7.55 14.05 15.32
N GLY A 27 7.42 13.25 14.25
CA GLY A 27 8.53 12.88 13.35
C GLY A 27 8.35 13.41 11.92
N PRO A 28 9.44 13.50 11.12
CA PRO A 28 9.30 13.74 9.68
C PRO A 28 8.52 12.58 9.04
N PRO A 29 7.66 12.84 8.04
CA PRO A 29 6.95 11.77 7.35
C PRO A 29 7.96 10.79 6.72
N PRO A 30 7.60 9.51 6.53
CA PRO A 30 8.48 8.56 5.88
C PRO A 30 8.87 9.07 4.48
N ASP A 31 10.18 9.14 4.22
CA ASP A 31 10.71 9.48 2.90
C ASP A 31 10.75 8.22 2.05
N PHE A 32 9.90 8.18 1.02
CA PHE A 32 9.84 7.09 0.06
C PHE A 32 10.68 7.37 -1.20
N SER A 33 11.50 8.44 -1.22
CA SER A 33 12.19 8.87 -2.44
C SER A 33 13.11 7.80 -3.03
N ASP A 34 13.74 6.97 -2.19
CA ASP A 34 14.59 5.87 -2.64
C ASP A 34 13.75 4.80 -3.37
N GLU A 35 12.55 4.52 -2.86
CA GLU A 35 11.58 3.64 -3.50
C GLU A 35 11.09 4.22 -4.84
N LEU A 36 11.07 5.54 -5.01
CA LEU A 36 10.59 6.17 -6.23
C LEU A 36 11.72 6.32 -7.28
N ARG A 37 12.97 6.42 -6.84
CA ARG A 37 14.15 6.60 -7.71
C ARG A 37 14.65 5.29 -8.32
N ASP A 38 14.57 4.18 -7.59
CA ASP A 38 15.12 2.89 -8.01
C ASP A 38 14.10 2.00 -8.76
N ALA A 39 12.86 2.45 -8.89
CA ALA A 39 11.83 1.71 -9.62
C ALA A 39 12.04 1.80 -11.14
N GLU A 40 12.30 0.67 -11.78
CA GLU A 40 12.26 0.58 -13.24
C GLU A 40 10.81 0.64 -13.75
N ALA A 41 10.62 1.27 -14.92
CA ALA A 41 9.30 1.30 -15.56
C ALA A 41 8.84 -0.12 -15.87
N PHE A 42 7.59 -0.43 -15.54
CA PHE A 42 6.99 -1.74 -15.71
C PHE A 42 5.61 -1.56 -16.34
N ALA A 43 5.34 -2.30 -17.43
CA ALA A 43 4.13 -2.08 -18.23
C ALA A 43 3.29 -3.36 -18.44
N ASP A 44 3.56 -4.43 -17.70
CA ASP A 44 2.75 -5.65 -17.78
C ASP A 44 1.51 -5.54 -16.88
N LEU A 45 0.42 -5.05 -17.47
CA LEU A 45 -0.86 -4.87 -16.77
C LEU A 45 -1.47 -6.20 -16.31
N GLU A 46 -1.21 -7.30 -17.01
CA GLU A 46 -1.78 -8.59 -16.65
C GLU A 46 -1.07 -9.15 -15.40
N ALA A 47 0.25 -8.96 -15.30
CA ALA A 47 1.00 -9.27 -14.09
C ALA A 47 0.55 -8.41 -12.88
N LEU A 48 0.19 -7.13 -13.09
CA LEU A 48 -0.37 -6.29 -12.02
C LEU A 48 -1.71 -6.84 -11.49
N LYS A 49 -2.58 -7.30 -12.40
CA LYS A 49 -3.86 -7.92 -12.04
C LYS A 49 -3.67 -9.24 -11.33
N ASP A 50 -2.74 -10.08 -11.80
CA ASP A 50 -2.41 -11.36 -11.13
C ASP A 50 -1.86 -11.12 -9.72
N TYR A 51 -1.03 -10.07 -9.57
CA TYR A 51 -0.53 -9.65 -8.27
C TYR A 51 -1.65 -9.18 -7.34
N ALA A 52 -2.58 -8.37 -7.84
CA ALA A 52 -3.77 -7.95 -7.08
C ALA A 52 -4.61 -9.15 -6.59
N ILE A 53 -4.81 -10.16 -7.45
CA ILE A 53 -5.52 -11.39 -7.07
C ILE A 53 -4.76 -12.15 -5.99
N ARG A 54 -3.44 -12.26 -6.09
CA ARG A 54 -2.63 -12.87 -5.02
C ARG A 54 -2.82 -12.15 -3.69
N LEU A 55 -2.82 -10.82 -3.66
CA LEU A 55 -3.05 -10.04 -2.43
C LEU A 55 -4.45 -10.26 -1.86
N ARG A 56 -5.48 -10.33 -2.73
CA ARG A 56 -6.84 -10.71 -2.33
C ARG A 56 -6.86 -12.08 -1.67
N ASP A 57 -6.22 -13.07 -2.30
CA ASP A 57 -6.24 -14.45 -1.81
C ASP A 57 -5.53 -14.60 -0.47
N LEU A 58 -4.42 -13.88 -0.26
CA LEU A 58 -3.77 -13.78 1.06
C LEU A 58 -4.71 -13.19 2.11
N ALA A 59 -5.41 -12.11 1.77
CA ALA A 59 -6.35 -11.45 2.68
C ALA A 59 -7.58 -12.34 2.99
N LEU A 60 -8.14 -13.03 1.99
CA LEU A 60 -9.24 -13.99 2.18
C LEU A 60 -8.82 -15.21 3.00
N ALA A 61 -7.56 -15.64 2.86
CA ALA A 61 -6.97 -16.71 3.68
C ALA A 61 -6.59 -16.24 5.10
N GLN A 62 -6.78 -14.97 5.42
CA GLN A 62 -6.31 -14.33 6.66
C GLN A 62 -4.80 -14.50 6.90
N ASP A 63 -4.01 -14.56 5.83
CA ASP A 63 -2.56 -14.72 5.87
C ASP A 63 -1.86 -13.37 6.10
N ALA A 64 -1.80 -12.97 7.37
CA ALA A 64 -1.10 -11.76 7.79
C ALA A 64 0.39 -11.80 7.44
N ASP A 65 1.03 -12.97 7.54
CA ASP A 65 2.46 -13.12 7.26
C ASP A 65 2.77 -12.96 5.78
N GLY A 66 1.93 -13.54 4.93
CA GLY A 66 2.01 -13.35 3.49
C GLY A 66 1.87 -11.88 3.08
N LEU A 67 0.93 -11.13 3.68
CA LEU A 67 0.77 -9.70 3.41
C LEU A 67 1.95 -8.87 3.94
N VAL A 68 2.46 -9.18 5.14
CA VAL A 68 3.64 -8.51 5.71
C VAL A 68 4.88 -8.69 4.82
N ALA A 69 5.06 -9.88 4.22
CA ALA A 69 6.16 -10.14 3.29
C ALA A 69 6.07 -9.31 1.99
N GLU A 70 4.89 -8.84 1.62
CA GLU A 70 4.70 -7.94 0.47
C GLU A 70 4.97 -6.47 0.82
N LEU A 71 4.99 -6.13 2.11
CA LEU A 71 5.19 -4.78 2.65
C LEU A 71 6.62 -4.53 3.14
N GLU A 72 7.57 -5.43 2.86
CA GLU A 72 8.97 -5.30 3.28
C GLU A 72 9.62 -3.95 2.91
N PRO A 73 9.44 -3.40 1.67
CA PRO A 73 9.98 -2.08 1.35
C PRO A 73 9.43 -0.97 2.26
N LYS A 74 8.11 -1.00 2.53
CA LYS A 74 7.46 -0.04 3.42
C LYS A 74 7.98 -0.15 4.85
N ILE A 75 8.15 -1.36 5.37
CA ILE A 75 8.71 -1.60 6.71
C ILE A 75 10.10 -0.96 6.84
N ARG A 76 10.96 -1.15 5.83
CA ARG A 76 12.31 -0.56 5.79
C ARG A 76 12.27 0.97 5.78
N ALA A 77 11.37 1.57 5.01
CA ALA A 77 11.20 3.03 4.97
C ALA A 77 10.77 3.60 6.33
N TYR A 78 9.79 2.97 6.99
CA TYR A 78 9.32 3.39 8.32
C TYR A 78 10.39 3.23 9.40
N ALA A 79 11.13 2.10 9.40
CA ALA A 79 12.24 1.87 10.32
C ALA A 79 13.28 3.00 10.25
N ARG A 80 13.65 3.42 9.03
CA ARG A 80 14.57 4.54 8.81
C ARG A 80 14.00 5.87 9.29
N ALA A 81 12.73 6.14 9.02
CA ALA A 81 12.09 7.41 9.34
C ALA A 81 11.89 7.64 10.84
N TYR A 82 11.55 6.58 11.58
CA TYR A 82 11.19 6.66 13.00
C TYR A 82 12.28 6.19 13.96
N ALA A 83 13.49 5.88 13.45
CA ALA A 83 14.63 5.38 14.22
C ALA A 83 14.30 4.14 15.08
N GLU A 84 13.37 3.30 14.60
CA GLU A 84 12.98 2.02 15.18
C GLU A 84 13.47 0.87 14.30
N THR A 85 13.36 -0.38 14.79
CA THR A 85 13.83 -1.54 14.03
C THR A 85 12.81 -2.01 12.98
N GLU A 86 13.28 -2.63 11.90
CA GLU A 86 12.40 -3.30 10.93
C GLU A 86 11.55 -4.39 11.59
N ASP A 87 12.10 -5.12 12.57
CA ASP A 87 11.39 -6.16 13.32
C ASP A 87 10.22 -5.57 14.12
N PHE A 88 10.41 -4.41 14.77
CA PHE A 88 9.33 -3.71 15.48
C PHE A 88 8.16 -3.39 14.53
N PHE A 89 8.43 -2.77 13.39
CA PHE A 89 7.39 -2.42 12.41
C PHE A 89 6.76 -3.66 11.76
N ARG A 90 7.53 -4.72 11.53
CA ARG A 90 7.03 -6.00 11.02
C ARG A 90 6.02 -6.62 11.99
N ASP A 91 6.36 -6.68 13.27
CA ASP A 91 5.51 -7.25 14.32
C ASP A 91 4.25 -6.40 14.54
N ASP A 92 4.38 -5.07 14.56
CA ASP A 92 3.24 -4.17 14.74
C ASP A 92 2.27 -4.22 13.55
N LEU A 93 2.80 -4.24 12.32
CA LEU A 93 2.00 -4.42 11.11
C LEU A 93 1.30 -5.79 11.09
N ARG A 94 2.04 -6.87 11.43
CA ARG A 94 1.47 -8.21 11.55
C ARG A 94 0.32 -8.22 12.56
N ALA A 95 0.51 -7.62 13.73
CA ALA A 95 -0.50 -7.53 14.77
C ALA A 95 -1.74 -6.75 14.29
N GLY A 96 -1.55 -5.60 13.67
CA GLY A 96 -2.65 -4.79 13.11
C GLY A 96 -3.45 -5.53 12.04
N LEU A 97 -2.77 -6.22 11.11
CA LEU A 97 -3.42 -7.04 10.09
C LEU A 97 -4.21 -8.20 10.71
N ALA A 98 -3.57 -8.97 11.60
CA ALA A 98 -4.16 -10.17 12.18
C ALA A 98 -5.30 -9.91 13.18
N THR A 99 -5.28 -8.77 13.88
CA THR A 99 -6.26 -8.49 14.94
C THR A 99 -7.36 -7.52 14.53
N VAL A 100 -7.11 -6.65 13.54
CA VAL A 100 -8.05 -5.56 13.18
C VAL A 100 -8.54 -5.68 11.74
N PHE A 101 -7.65 -5.82 10.77
CA PHE A 101 -8.02 -5.72 9.36
C PHE A 101 -8.60 -7.03 8.80
N LEU A 102 -7.85 -8.13 8.90
CA LEU A 102 -8.26 -9.42 8.34
C LEU A 102 -9.50 -10.03 9.02
N PRO A 103 -9.69 -9.92 10.35
CA PRO A 103 -10.92 -10.38 10.99
C PRO A 103 -12.17 -9.60 10.60
N ALA A 104 -12.03 -8.35 10.14
CA ALA A 104 -13.16 -7.55 9.67
C ALA A 104 -13.74 -8.05 8.33
N GLY A 105 -12.99 -8.89 7.60
CA GLY A 105 -13.40 -9.47 6.33
C GLY A 105 -13.33 -8.47 5.18
N ILE A 106 -12.54 -8.80 4.15
CA ILE A 106 -12.49 -7.99 2.93
C ILE A 106 -13.66 -8.31 2.00
N GLU A 107 -14.15 -7.31 1.27
CA GLU A 107 -15.08 -7.50 0.16
C GLU A 107 -14.32 -8.23 -0.98
N PRO A 108 -14.78 -9.42 -1.41
CA PRO A 108 -14.15 -10.11 -2.53
C PRO A 108 -14.32 -9.30 -3.82
N PHE A 109 -13.43 -9.51 -4.77
CA PHE A 109 -13.47 -8.91 -6.10
C PHE A 109 -12.81 -9.84 -7.11
N GLU A 110 -13.18 -9.73 -8.37
CA GLU A 110 -12.64 -10.50 -9.48
C GLU A 110 -11.50 -9.79 -10.20
N ARG A 111 -10.76 -10.54 -11.01
CA ARG A 111 -9.54 -10.06 -11.68
C ARG A 111 -9.80 -8.92 -12.65
N ASP A 112 -10.95 -8.93 -13.32
CA ASP A 112 -11.40 -7.89 -14.24
C ASP A 112 -11.87 -6.62 -13.53
N GLU A 113 -12.14 -6.69 -12.23
CA GLU A 113 -12.42 -5.54 -11.36
C GLU A 113 -11.15 -4.85 -10.84
N VAL A 114 -9.96 -5.25 -11.30
CA VAL A 114 -8.70 -4.58 -10.94
C VAL A 114 -8.40 -3.50 -11.98
N GLU A 115 -8.26 -2.26 -11.51
CA GLU A 115 -7.85 -1.09 -12.27
C GLU A 115 -6.42 -0.66 -11.86
N PRO A 116 -5.38 -1.05 -12.61
CA PRO A 116 -4.06 -0.48 -12.43
C PRO A 116 -4.02 0.97 -12.96
N VAL A 117 -3.55 1.90 -12.13
CA VAL A 117 -3.33 3.29 -12.49
C VAL A 117 -1.85 3.60 -12.44
N SER A 118 -1.30 4.04 -13.56
CA SER A 118 0.12 4.43 -13.65
C SER A 118 0.39 5.69 -12.84
N CYS A 119 1.47 5.65 -12.08
CA CYS A 119 2.05 6.76 -11.34
C CYS A 119 3.53 6.90 -11.73
N CYS A 120 4.05 8.14 -11.71
CA CYS A 120 5.47 8.44 -11.90
C CYS A 120 6.07 7.85 -13.20
N GLY A 121 5.31 7.81 -14.30
CA GLY A 121 5.77 7.31 -15.59
C GLY A 121 5.94 5.79 -15.63
N ASP A 122 4.91 5.03 -15.23
CA ASP A 122 4.85 3.56 -15.23
C ASP A 122 5.84 2.86 -14.29
N ARG A 123 6.53 3.61 -13.42
CA ARG A 123 7.42 3.07 -12.39
C ARG A 123 6.66 2.52 -11.20
N ILE A 124 5.46 3.05 -10.96
CA ILE A 124 4.61 2.70 -9.83
C ILE A 124 3.19 2.57 -10.33
N TRP A 125 2.48 1.63 -9.74
CA TRP A 125 1.11 1.36 -10.08
C TRP A 125 0.25 1.38 -8.84
N TRP A 126 -0.76 2.25 -8.83
CA TRP A 126 -1.83 2.19 -7.84
C TRP A 126 -2.85 1.15 -8.30
N LEU A 127 -2.98 0.09 -7.51
CA LEU A 127 -3.97 -0.96 -7.74
C LEU A 127 -5.24 -0.59 -6.99
N ARG A 128 -6.36 -0.48 -7.71
CA ARG A 128 -7.67 -0.12 -7.14
C ARG A 128 -8.79 -0.89 -7.83
N ARG A 129 -10.03 -0.67 -7.36
CA ARG A 129 -11.25 -1.24 -7.94
C ARG A 129 -12.15 -0.13 -8.50
N PRO A 130 -13.12 -0.45 -9.40
CA PRO A 130 -14.05 0.50 -9.96
C PRO A 130 -14.73 1.40 -8.93
N GLY A 131 -15.00 2.65 -9.33
CA GLY A 131 -15.65 3.63 -8.47
C GLY A 131 -14.74 4.21 -7.38
N GLY A 132 -13.42 4.08 -7.51
CA GLY A 132 -12.45 4.62 -6.56
C GLY A 132 -12.35 3.84 -5.25
N LYS A 133 -12.78 2.57 -5.27
CA LYS A 133 -12.65 1.65 -4.14
C LYS A 133 -11.19 1.22 -4.00
N ALA A 134 -10.67 1.18 -2.77
CA ALA A 134 -9.36 0.59 -2.49
C ALA A 134 -9.33 -0.88 -2.92
N LEU A 135 -8.12 -1.41 -3.19
CA LEU A 135 -7.97 -2.80 -3.61
C LEU A 135 -8.44 -3.76 -2.52
N LEU A 136 -7.95 -3.60 -1.28
CA LEU A 136 -8.46 -4.34 -0.13
C LEU A 136 -9.32 -3.41 0.71
N GLN A 137 -10.60 -3.72 0.83
CA GLN A 137 -11.55 -2.92 1.60
C GLN A 137 -12.53 -3.84 2.31
N THR A 138 -12.92 -3.53 3.54
CA THR A 138 -13.99 -4.27 4.24
C THR A 138 -15.35 -3.83 3.74
N ALA A 139 -16.36 -4.67 3.95
CA ALA A 139 -17.73 -4.20 3.87
C ALA A 139 -17.97 -3.10 4.92
N PRO A 140 -18.91 -2.17 4.69
CA PRO A 140 -19.35 -1.23 5.71
C PRO A 140 -19.93 -1.99 6.93
N ALA A 141 -19.51 -1.60 8.12
CA ALA A 141 -20.10 -2.01 9.38
C ALA A 141 -21.49 -1.34 9.56
N GLU A 142 -22.23 -1.75 10.60
CA GLU A 142 -23.57 -1.21 10.90
C GLU A 142 -23.58 0.32 11.12
N ASP A 143 -22.48 0.87 11.63
CA ASP A 143 -22.28 2.31 11.81
C ASP A 143 -21.81 3.05 10.54
N GLY A 144 -21.69 2.33 9.42
CA GLY A 144 -21.21 2.84 8.14
C GLY A 144 -19.69 2.96 8.03
N SER A 145 -18.94 2.62 9.07
CA SER A 145 -17.48 2.62 9.01
C SER A 145 -16.95 1.44 8.19
N PHE A 146 -15.82 1.63 7.51
CA PHE A 146 -15.13 0.55 6.80
C PHE A 146 -13.63 0.78 6.89
N LYS A 147 -12.87 -0.30 6.70
CA LYS A 147 -11.41 -0.26 6.65
C LYS A 147 -10.99 -0.41 5.20
N ARG A 148 -9.90 0.27 4.82
CA ARG A 148 -9.33 0.20 3.48
C ARG A 148 -7.82 0.13 3.55
N PHE A 149 -7.26 -0.56 2.57
CA PHE A 149 -5.83 -0.69 2.32
C PHE A 149 -5.60 -0.31 0.86
N GLU A 150 -5.18 0.94 0.67
CA GLU A 150 -4.70 1.41 -0.63
C GLU A 150 -3.36 0.71 -0.92
N ILE A 151 -3.09 0.38 -2.18
CA ILE A 151 -1.92 -0.42 -2.55
C ILE A 151 -1.23 0.23 -3.75
N LEU A 152 -0.02 0.72 -3.52
CA LEU A 152 0.90 1.09 -4.59
C LEU A 152 2.00 0.06 -4.69
N VAL A 153 2.29 -0.36 -5.92
CA VAL A 153 3.26 -1.42 -6.20
C VAL A 153 4.32 -0.96 -7.18
N ALA A 154 5.50 -1.53 -7.02
CA ALA A 154 6.59 -1.38 -7.97
C ALA A 154 7.43 -2.67 -8.02
N PRO A 155 8.18 -2.91 -9.12
CA PRO A 155 9.16 -4.00 -9.15
C PRO A 155 10.31 -3.75 -8.17
N ARG A 156 10.65 -4.78 -7.39
CA ARG A 156 11.80 -4.84 -6.48
C ARG A 156 12.45 -6.20 -6.60
N ASP A 157 13.75 -6.22 -6.87
CA ASP A 157 14.55 -7.44 -6.99
C ASP A 157 13.90 -8.48 -7.94
N GLY A 158 13.27 -8.01 -9.02
CA GLY A 158 12.61 -8.85 -10.03
C GLY A 158 11.16 -9.30 -9.70
N ALA A 159 10.56 -8.81 -8.60
CA ALA A 159 9.17 -9.13 -8.23
C ALA A 159 8.36 -7.87 -7.88
N LEU A 160 7.04 -7.89 -8.09
CA LEU A 160 6.16 -6.82 -7.60
C LEU A 160 6.11 -6.84 -6.06
N LYS A 161 6.20 -5.65 -5.45
CA LYS A 161 6.07 -5.44 -3.99
C LYS A 161 5.21 -4.23 -3.70
N ILE A 162 4.57 -4.23 -2.52
CA ILE A 162 3.85 -3.06 -2.01
C ILE A 162 4.88 -2.07 -1.48
N VAL A 163 4.93 -0.91 -2.12
CA VAL A 163 5.84 0.18 -1.76
C VAL A 163 5.15 1.28 -0.98
N ARG A 164 3.81 1.33 -1.02
CA ARG A 164 3.01 2.23 -0.19
C ARG A 164 1.62 1.68 0.07
#